data_AF-A0A1I1LB74-F1
#
_entry.id   AF-A0A1I1LB74-F1
#
_cell.length_a   1.000
_cell.length_b   1.000
_cell.length_c   1.000
_cell.angle_alpha   90.00
_cell.angle_beta   90.00
_cell.angle_gamma   90.00
#
_symmetry.space_group_name_H-M   'P 1'
#
loop_
_entity.id
_entity.type
_entity.pdbx_description
1 polymer ?
#
loop_
_entity_poly.entity_id
_entity_poly.type
_entity_poly.pdbx_seq_one_letter_code
_entity_poly.pdbx_strand_id
1 'polypeptide(L)'
;MMNYYSTISDLIFIDRKHLFTETDIMLYHPGHFPELNELVAKHYHQEVVKYIFIPSIFNTFLQANEFEYHRERLIQLGVPHENIQPITGDFSNVEGVV
;
A
#
# COMPACT_ATOMS: atom_id res chain seq x y z
N MET A 1 -20.51 25.75 2.27
CA MET A 1 -21.34 24.52 2.20
C MET A 1 -20.36 23.37 2.02
N MET A 2 -20.30 22.43 2.97
CA MET A 2 -19.31 21.35 2.93
C MET A 2 -19.66 20.42 1.76
N ASN A 3 -18.67 20.07 0.95
CA ASN A 3 -18.86 19.24 -0.24
C ASN A 3 -19.26 17.83 0.19
N TYR A 4 -20.28 17.23 -0.44
CA TYR A 4 -20.69 15.85 -0.19
C TYR A 4 -19.52 14.87 -0.26
N TYR A 5 -18.60 15.07 -1.21
CA TYR A 5 -17.39 14.26 -1.34
C TYR A 5 -16.45 14.37 -0.14
N SER A 6 -16.31 15.56 0.48
CA SER A 6 -15.46 15.71 1.68
C SER A 6 -16.05 14.97 2.88
N THR A 7 -17.37 15.03 3.06
CA THR A 7 -18.03 14.33 4.18
C THR A 7 -17.92 12.80 4.08
N ILE A 8 -18.01 12.25 2.87
CA ILE A 8 -17.80 10.80 2.67
C ILE A 8 -16.33 10.43 2.90
N SER A 9 -15.41 11.25 2.38
CA SER A 9 -13.98 11.02 2.58
C SER A 9 -13.63 10.91 4.07
N ASP A 10 -14.12 11.83 4.90
CA ASP A 10 -13.86 11.85 6.34
C ASP A 10 -14.44 10.64 7.10
N LEU A 11 -15.45 9.96 6.54
CA LEU A 11 -16.05 8.76 7.13
C LEU A 11 -15.31 7.47 6.74
N ILE A 12 -14.72 7.44 5.54
CA ILE A 12 -14.05 6.26 4.98
C ILE A 12 -12.57 6.26 5.32
N PHE A 13 -11.93 7.42 5.24
CA PHE A 13 -10.50 7.58 5.46
C PHE A 13 -10.26 8.09 6.87
N ILE A 14 -9.55 7.29 7.66
CA ILE A 14 -9.05 7.73 8.94
C ILE A 14 -7.69 8.40 8.74
N ASP A 15 -7.57 9.65 9.18
CA ASP A 15 -6.27 10.30 9.26
C ASP A 15 -5.38 9.56 10.25
N ARG A 16 -4.08 9.53 9.95
CA ARG A 16 -3.08 8.91 10.81
C ARG A 16 -3.09 9.62 12.17
N LYS A 17 -3.35 8.86 13.24
CA LYS A 17 -3.41 9.41 14.61
C LYS A 17 -2.03 9.66 15.24
N HIS A 18 -0.95 9.26 14.57
CA HIS A 18 0.45 9.35 15.05
C HIS A 18 0.66 8.82 16.48
N LEU A 19 -0.08 7.77 16.86
CA LEU A 19 0.04 7.13 18.18
C LEU A 19 1.35 6.34 18.33
N PHE A 20 1.99 6.01 17.21
CA PHE A 20 3.26 5.31 17.13
C PHE A 20 4.15 5.99 16.09
N THR A 21 5.43 6.10 16.39
CA THR A 21 6.47 6.65 15.48
C THR A 21 7.29 5.56 14.80
N GLU A 22 7.10 4.31 15.22
CA GLU A 22 7.74 3.13 14.68
C GLU A 22 6.67 2.09 14.30
N THR A 23 6.87 1.46 13.16
CA THR A 23 6.00 0.43 12.60
C THR A 23 6.86 -0.73 12.16
N ASP A 24 6.68 -1.90 12.77
CA ASP A 24 7.40 -3.10 12.35
C ASP A 24 6.98 -3.54 10.94
N ILE A 25 5.68 -3.46 10.65
CA ILE A 25 5.10 -3.91 9.38
C ILE A 25 4.08 -2.89 8.87
N MET A 26 4.32 -2.37 7.67
CA MET A 26 3.33 -1.65 6.89
C MET A 26 2.74 -2.59 5.84
N LEU A 27 1.45 -2.89 5.95
CA LEU A 27 0.72 -3.64 4.94
C LEU A 27 0.30 -2.70 3.83
N TYR A 28 0.73 -2.97 2.60
CA TYR A 28 0.39 -2.19 1.43
C TYR A 28 -0.31 -3.08 0.41
N HIS A 29 -1.63 -2.94 0.31
CA HIS A 29 -2.43 -3.57 -0.74
C HIS A 29 -2.96 -2.47 -1.68
N PRO A 30 -2.22 -2.15 -2.75
CA PRO A 30 -2.49 -1.00 -3.61
C PRO A 30 -3.73 -1.11 -4.49
N GLY A 31 -4.19 -2.34 -4.79
CA GLY A 31 -5.28 -2.56 -5.74
C GLY A 31 -5.05 -1.78 -7.04
N HIS A 32 -5.98 -0.86 -7.36
CA HIS A 32 -5.99 -0.08 -8.60
C HIS A 32 -5.32 1.29 -8.52
N PHE A 33 -4.62 1.62 -7.43
CA PHE A 33 -4.14 2.99 -7.16
C PHE A 33 -2.61 3.09 -7.06
N PRO A 34 -1.88 3.11 -8.19
CA PRO A 34 -0.44 3.31 -8.22
C PRO A 34 0.04 4.62 -7.57
N GLU A 35 -0.79 5.66 -7.51
CA GLU A 35 -0.49 6.92 -6.84
C GLU A 35 -0.22 6.76 -5.34
N LEU A 36 -0.73 5.68 -4.72
CA LEU A 36 -0.48 5.40 -3.31
C LEU A 36 1.00 5.09 -3.02
N ASN A 37 1.80 4.70 -4.02
CA ASN A 37 3.23 4.45 -3.83
C ASN A 37 3.95 5.69 -3.27
N GLU A 38 3.58 6.90 -3.71
CA GLU A 38 4.18 8.14 -3.22
C GLU A 38 3.83 8.39 -1.75
N LEU A 39 2.59 8.10 -1.35
CA LEU A 39 2.14 8.24 0.04
C LEU A 39 2.83 7.22 0.95
N VAL A 40 2.97 5.98 0.49
CA VAL A 40 3.67 4.89 1.19
C VAL A 40 5.15 5.24 1.37
N ALA A 41 5.83 5.67 0.31
CA ALA A 41 7.24 6.07 0.39
C ALA A 41 7.43 7.31 1.28
N LYS A 42 6.55 8.31 1.17
CA LYS A 42 6.59 9.48 2.06
C LYS A 42 6.43 9.07 3.51
N HIS A 43 5.48 8.19 3.82
CA HIS A 43 5.29 7.69 5.18
C HIS A 43 6.52 6.93 5.68
N TYR A 44 7.09 6.05 4.85
CA TYR A 44 8.32 5.32 5.14
C TYR A 44 9.51 6.24 5.46
N HIS A 45 9.62 7.40 4.81
CA HIS A 45 10.71 8.35 5.07
C HIS A 45 10.46 9.25 6.28
N GLN A 46 9.19 9.43 6.69
CA GLN A 46 8.82 10.30 7.80
C GLN A 46 8.80 9.57 9.16
N GLU A 47 8.60 8.26 9.15
CA GLU A 47 8.49 7.43 10.35
C GLU A 47 9.32 6.15 10.20
N VAL A 48 9.70 5.51 11.30
CA VAL A 48 10.49 4.28 11.21
C VAL A 48 9.58 3.15 10.77
N VAL A 49 9.75 2.66 9.54
CA VAL A 49 9.08 1.44 9.06
C VAL A 49 10.13 0.38 8.79
N LYS A 50 10.07 -0.76 9.49
CA LYS A 50 11.04 -1.85 9.29
C LYS A 50 10.78 -2.59 7.98
N TYR A 51 9.52 -2.95 7.73
CA TYR A 51 9.15 -3.69 6.54
C TYR A 51 7.86 -3.20 5.91
N ILE A 52 7.81 -3.24 4.57
CA ILE A 52 6.61 -3.06 3.75
C ILE A 52 6.24 -4.41 3.16
N PHE A 53 5.01 -4.83 3.35
CA PHE A 53 4.51 -6.12 2.91
C PHE A 53 3.46 -5.89 1.81
N ILE A 54 3.68 -6.48 0.63
CA ILE A 54 2.81 -6.30 -0.55
C ILE A 54 2.33 -7.68 -1.04
N PRO A 55 1.03 -7.86 -1.33
CA PRO A 55 0.51 -9.11 -1.91
C PRO A 55 1.25 -9.51 -3.19
N SER A 56 1.73 -10.76 -3.24
CA SER A 56 2.27 -11.34 -4.47
C SER A 56 1.17 -12.08 -5.22
N ILE A 57 0.28 -11.30 -5.85
CA ILE A 57 -0.86 -11.80 -6.62
C ILE A 57 -0.90 -11.14 -7.99
N PHE A 58 -1.46 -11.84 -8.99
CA PHE A 58 -1.67 -11.23 -10.31
C PHE A 58 -2.88 -10.30 -10.26
N ASN A 59 -2.67 -9.04 -10.61
CA ASN A 59 -3.72 -8.03 -10.71
C ASN A 59 -4.08 -7.80 -12.19
N THR A 60 -5.35 -7.99 -12.51
CA THR A 60 -5.87 -7.91 -13.89
C THR A 60 -5.89 -6.49 -14.43
N PHE A 61 -5.98 -5.46 -13.59
CA PHE A 61 -5.92 -4.07 -14.02
C PHE A 61 -4.49 -3.64 -14.34
N LEU A 62 -3.53 -4.04 -13.50
CA LEU A 62 -2.11 -3.77 -13.71
C LEU A 62 -1.50 -4.67 -14.80
N GLN A 63 -2.16 -5.77 -15.15
CA GLN A 63 -1.64 -6.83 -16.01
C GLN A 63 -0.26 -7.32 -15.55
N ALA A 64 -0.07 -7.38 -14.24
CA ALA A 64 1.20 -7.66 -13.58
C ALA A 64 0.98 -8.27 -12.19
N ASN A 65 2.03 -8.87 -11.63
CA ASN A 65 2.07 -9.20 -10.22
C ASN A 65 2.15 -7.91 -9.37
N GLU A 66 1.27 -7.73 -8.39
CA GLU A 66 1.23 -6.50 -7.57
C GLU A 66 2.55 -6.24 -6.86
N PHE A 67 3.10 -7.26 -6.19
CA PHE A 67 4.37 -7.13 -5.48
C PHE A 67 5.47 -6.62 -6.42
N GLU A 68 5.67 -7.24 -7.58
CA GLU A 68 6.71 -6.80 -8.51
C GLU A 68 6.47 -5.37 -9.03
N TYR A 69 5.24 -5.06 -9.41
CA TYR A 69 4.88 -3.74 -9.95
C TYR A 69 5.11 -2.61 -8.94
N HIS A 70 4.74 -2.82 -7.68
CA HIS A 70 4.82 -1.81 -6.63
C HIS A 70 6.20 -1.74 -5.98
N ARG A 71 6.87 -2.89 -5.81
CA ARG A 71 8.25 -2.94 -5.31
C ARG A 71 9.19 -2.07 -6.14
N GLU A 72 9.16 -2.20 -7.47
CA GLU A 72 10.02 -1.41 -8.35
C GLU A 72 9.78 0.09 -8.21
N ARG A 73 8.52 0.50 -8.03
CA ARG A 73 8.17 1.91 -7.81
C ARG A 73 8.66 2.43 -6.46
N LEU A 74 8.48 1.66 -5.40
CA LEU A 74 8.95 2.03 -4.07
C LEU A 74 10.48 2.12 -4.01
N ILE A 75 11.19 1.25 -4.71
CA ILE A 75 12.65 1.32 -4.87
C ILE A 75 13.05 2.62 -5.56
N GLN A 76 12.36 3.01 -6.64
CA GLN A 76 12.60 4.29 -7.33
C GLN A 76 12.31 5.50 -6.43
N LEU A 77 11.42 5.37 -5.45
CA LEU A 77 11.09 6.38 -4.45
C LEU A 77 12.01 6.33 -3.21
N GLY A 78 13.06 5.51 -3.24
CA GLY A 78 14.10 5.46 -2.21
C GLY A 78 13.83 4.49 -1.06
N VAL A 79 12.85 3.60 -1.16
CA VAL A 79 12.67 2.51 -0.19
C VAL A 79 13.68 1.39 -0.48
N PRO A 80 14.51 0.96 0.48
CA PRO A 80 15.46 -0.14 0.29
C PRO A 80 14.75 -1.44 -0.09
N HIS A 81 15.31 -2.17 -1.05
CA HIS A 81 14.71 -3.41 -1.55
C HIS A 81 14.52 -4.44 -0.42
N GLU A 82 15.50 -4.59 0.45
CA GLU A 82 15.51 -5.53 1.58
C GLU A 82 14.34 -5.31 2.56
N ASN A 83 13.77 -4.10 2.57
CA ASN A 83 12.66 -3.73 3.44
C ASN A 83 11.29 -3.95 2.78
N ILE A 84 11.24 -4.44 1.54
CA ILE A 84 9.99 -4.73 0.82
C ILE A 84 9.87 -6.25 0.66
N GLN A 85 8.85 -6.83 1.27
CA GLN A 85 8.64 -8.28 1.35
C GLN A 85 7.31 -8.69 0.71
N PRO A 86 7.27 -9.83 0.00
CA PRO A 86 6.03 -10.34 -0.57
C PRO A 86 5.18 -10.98 0.54
N ILE A 87 3.87 -10.74 0.48
CA ILE A 87 2.90 -11.60 1.17
C ILE A 87 2.60 -12.76 0.22
N THR A 88 3.09 -13.94 0.57
CA THR A 88 2.84 -15.19 -0.15
C THR A 88 1.80 -16.02 0.61
N GLY A 89 0.90 -16.68 -0.12
CA GLY A 89 -0.13 -17.54 0.46
C GLY A 89 -0.99 -18.16 -0.63
N ASP A 90 -1.62 -19.30 -0.31
CA ASP A 90 -2.61 -19.92 -1.17
C ASP A 90 -3.90 -19.11 -1.13
N PHE A 91 -4.12 -18.29 -2.15
CA PHE A 91 -5.43 -17.71 -2.41
C PHE A 91 -6.24 -18.73 -3.21
N SER A 92 -7.23 -19.38 -2.58
CA SER A 92 -8.37 -19.86 -3.35
C SER A 92 -9.05 -18.62 -3.91
N ASN A 93 -8.97 -18.39 -5.22
CA ASN A 93 -9.65 -17.30 -5.91
C ASN A 93 -11.06 -17.15 -5.34
N VAL A 94 -11.30 -16.07 -4.60
CA VAL A 94 -12.65 -15.70 -4.24
C VAL A 94 -13.22 -15.14 -5.53
N GLU A 95 -14.04 -15.93 -6.24
CA GLU A 95 -14.78 -15.45 -7.39
C GLU A 95 -15.50 -14.15 -7.00
N GLY A 96 -15.18 -13.04 -7.65
CA GLY A 96 -15.97 -11.81 -7.57
C GLY A 96 -15.41 -10.63 -6.78
N VAL A 97 -14.12 -10.60 -6.44
CA VAL A 97 -13.48 -9.34 -5.98
C VAL A 97 -12.70 -8.73 -7.14
N VAL A 98 -13.40 -7.89 -7.92
CA VAL A 98 -12.87 -6.91 -8.88
C VAL A 98 -13.11 -5.53 -8.28
#